data_AF-A0AAU7IUR5-F1
#
_entry.id   AF-A0AAU7IUR5-F1
#
_cell.length_a   1.000
_cell.length_b   1.000
_cell.length_c   1.000
_cell.angle_alpha   90.00
_cell.angle_beta   90.00
_cell.angle_gamma   90.00
#
_symmetry.space_group_name_H-M   'P 1'
#
loop_
_entity.id
_entity.type
_entity.pdbx_description
1 polymer ?
#
loop_
_entity_poly.entity_id
_entity_poly.type
_entity_poly.pdbx_seq_one_letter_code
_entity_poly.pdbx_strand_id
1 'polypeptide(L)'
;MIKPTDYEPEPGLGKHSWPQVIKWLLIILVIYAVCSVFISNPFSIFVDRVTPVDYSRIMYFHGLSVGLAGLTALLVSQIYGLDGKFKKIIFYCTIATILIGVSGGAINRSMESSKHALWYQILSFLSLDVILITMLSGLILLKNKELKSSRTYYLVIAASCTAVIAALIGDLAGFILDFGDWLGILGWYAGKIGYTLPEWQDNLLRSHSDMMVVAVIGLILSAVTWRYGRYLSGYAAKIKATGEWLVIFGLVAVVIILVVSGFGGSHLQIPHIFTEKGFFEPRGHSVAGIDLGDFTIGTFILCGGLLLIGAILFGKGKNGVKLNKSSKYTLMGIFLTWCSIVITVAGMGFLEEYRADLYNSANPVPLGEYGFAFRMLHLDVSLILFPAIMVVMLFAQHLLKDEQTKLIQWVLRTGVLLCSIGSLIYMILNPQAFGPGYWVVGSGFIFVVMGMCYFFVKSDNHIKERFNQ
;
A
#
# COMPACT_ATOMS: atom_id res chain seq x y z
N MET A 1 4.88 -35.98 -6.93
CA MET A 1 3.47 -36.10 -6.52
C MET A 1 3.42 -36.02 -5.01
N ILE A 2 2.85 -34.94 -4.46
CA ILE A 2 2.61 -34.82 -3.01
C ILE A 2 1.28 -35.53 -2.74
N LYS A 3 1.26 -36.49 -1.79
CA LYS A 3 0.06 -37.22 -1.41
C LYS A 3 -1.03 -36.27 -0.89
N PRO A 4 -2.32 -36.50 -1.18
CA PRO A 4 -3.43 -35.78 -0.58
C PRO A 4 -3.71 -36.35 0.81
N THR A 5 -2.89 -36.02 1.80
CA THR A 5 -3.16 -36.35 3.21
C THR A 5 -2.66 -35.19 4.06
N ASP A 6 -3.57 -34.72 4.93
CA ASP A 6 -3.44 -33.66 5.94
C ASP A 6 -3.44 -32.21 5.45
N TYR A 7 -4.55 -31.78 4.85
CA TYR A 7 -4.86 -30.35 4.81
C TYR A 7 -5.63 -29.98 6.08
N GLU A 8 -5.01 -29.18 6.94
CA GLU A 8 -5.72 -28.52 8.03
C GLU A 8 -6.95 -27.77 7.47
N PRO A 9 -8.10 -27.80 8.17
CA PRO A 9 -9.30 -27.12 7.70
C PRO A 9 -9.00 -25.64 7.50
N GLU A 10 -9.25 -25.14 6.29
CA GLU A 10 -9.14 -23.72 5.98
C GLU A 10 -10.03 -22.90 6.93
N PRO A 11 -9.64 -21.68 7.30
CA PRO A 11 -10.39 -20.88 8.24
C PRO A 11 -11.81 -20.56 7.72
N GLY A 12 -12.71 -20.24 8.63
CA GLY A 12 -14.10 -19.92 8.34
C GLY A 12 -14.81 -19.31 9.55
N LEU A 13 -16.02 -18.81 9.34
CA LEU A 13 -16.85 -18.24 10.40
C LEU A 13 -18.16 -19.02 10.50
N GLY A 14 -18.23 -19.94 11.47
CA GLY A 14 -19.35 -20.86 11.61
C GLY A 14 -19.54 -21.71 10.35
N LYS A 15 -20.69 -21.58 9.69
CA LYS A 15 -21.01 -22.27 8.43
C LYS A 15 -20.43 -21.60 7.17
N HIS A 16 -19.82 -20.42 7.32
CA HIS A 16 -19.36 -19.61 6.21
C HIS A 16 -17.88 -19.85 5.91
N SER A 17 -17.58 -20.09 4.63
CA SER A 17 -16.22 -20.27 4.15
C SER A 17 -15.44 -18.95 4.20
N TRP A 18 -14.11 -18.99 4.36
CA TRP A 18 -13.31 -17.75 4.34
C TRP A 18 -13.47 -16.91 3.05
N PRO A 19 -13.66 -17.46 1.82
CA PRO A 19 -13.90 -16.62 0.65
C PRO A 19 -15.20 -15.83 0.75
N GLN A 20 -16.25 -16.44 1.34
CA GLN A 20 -17.51 -15.75 1.60
C GLN A 20 -17.32 -14.61 2.60
N VAL A 21 -16.52 -14.82 3.65
CA VAL A 21 -16.22 -13.78 4.64
C VAL A 21 -15.38 -12.65 4.03
N ILE A 22 -14.34 -12.95 3.26
CA ILE A 22 -13.54 -11.92 2.57
C ILE A 22 -14.41 -11.07 1.65
N LYS A 23 -15.32 -11.70 0.92
CA LYS A 23 -16.27 -11.00 0.05
C LYS A 23 -17.09 -9.98 0.84
N TRP A 24 -17.60 -10.36 2.01
CA TRP A 24 -18.33 -9.42 2.89
C TRP A 24 -17.44 -8.29 3.40
N LEU A 25 -16.21 -8.60 3.82
CA LEU A 25 -15.25 -7.58 4.28
C LEU A 25 -14.90 -6.57 3.17
N LEU A 26 -14.69 -7.05 1.94
CA LEU A 26 -14.48 -6.18 0.78
C LEU A 26 -15.71 -5.33 0.44
N ILE A 27 -16.93 -5.87 0.56
CA ILE A 27 -18.16 -5.08 0.38
C ILE A 27 -18.20 -3.95 1.41
N ILE A 28 -17.90 -4.25 2.67
CA ILE A 28 -17.87 -3.24 3.75
C ILE A 28 -16.85 -2.15 3.41
N LEU A 29 -15.63 -2.52 3.01
CA LEU A 29 -14.59 -1.55 2.64
C LEU A 29 -14.98 -0.71 1.43
N VAL A 30 -15.67 -1.27 0.42
CA VAL A 30 -16.13 -0.51 -0.75
C VAL A 30 -17.25 0.45 -0.39
N ILE A 31 -18.22 0.02 0.41
CA ILE A 31 -19.28 0.93 0.91
C ILE A 31 -18.64 2.06 1.71
N TYR A 32 -17.70 1.73 2.59
CA TYR A 32 -16.95 2.71 3.36
C TYR A 32 -16.15 3.66 2.47
N ALA A 33 -15.47 3.16 1.43
CA ALA A 33 -14.77 4.00 0.45
C ALA A 33 -15.73 4.94 -0.29
N VAL A 34 -16.91 4.48 -0.72
CA VAL A 34 -17.90 5.31 -1.42
C VAL A 34 -18.47 6.38 -0.48
N CYS A 35 -18.75 6.02 0.77
CA CYS A 35 -19.20 6.97 1.79
C CYS A 35 -18.15 8.06 2.10
N SER A 36 -16.87 7.84 1.78
CA SER A 36 -15.83 8.86 1.92
C SER A 36 -16.17 10.15 1.14
N VAL A 37 -16.91 10.07 0.04
CA VAL A 37 -17.31 11.25 -0.75
C VAL A 37 -18.15 12.24 0.07
N PHE A 38 -18.88 11.78 1.08
CA PHE A 38 -19.70 12.63 1.95
C PHE A 38 -18.94 13.19 3.17
N ILE A 39 -17.74 12.68 3.44
CA ILE A 39 -16.99 12.93 4.69
C ILE A 39 -15.65 13.59 4.38
N SER A 40 -14.95 13.04 3.41
CA SER A 40 -13.62 13.40 2.96
C SER A 40 -13.60 13.43 1.43
N ASN A 41 -14.48 14.23 0.81
CA ASN A 41 -14.49 14.38 -0.64
C ASN A 41 -13.08 14.85 -1.07
N PRO A 42 -12.34 14.03 -1.82
CA PRO A 42 -10.97 14.35 -2.17
C PRO A 42 -10.85 15.57 -3.09
N PHE A 43 -11.95 16.00 -3.71
CA PHE A 43 -11.96 17.02 -4.75
C PHE A 43 -12.75 18.29 -4.40
N SER A 44 -13.53 18.33 -3.31
CA SER A 44 -14.46 19.43 -3.10
C SER A 44 -14.16 20.36 -1.93
N ILE A 45 -13.12 20.16 -1.11
CA ILE A 45 -12.96 20.97 0.12
C ILE A 45 -11.51 21.15 0.60
N PHE A 46 -10.54 21.34 -0.29
CA PHE A 46 -9.17 21.71 0.13
C PHE A 46 -8.49 22.52 -0.97
N VAL A 47 -8.43 23.84 -0.77
CA VAL A 47 -7.80 24.78 -1.72
C VAL A 47 -6.50 25.35 -1.13
N ASP A 48 -6.17 25.08 0.14
CA ASP A 48 -4.92 25.58 0.75
C ASP A 48 -4.34 24.67 1.84
N ARG A 49 -3.03 24.84 2.08
CA ARG A 49 -2.23 24.15 3.12
C ARG A 49 -2.38 24.79 4.51
N VAL A 50 -3.04 25.95 4.61
CA VAL A 50 -3.25 26.65 5.90
C VAL A 50 -4.36 26.00 6.71
N THR A 51 -5.24 25.26 6.03
CA THR A 51 -6.26 24.43 6.67
C THR A 51 -5.60 23.24 7.39
N PRO A 52 -5.72 23.13 8.73
CA PRO A 52 -5.16 22.02 9.49
C PRO A 52 -5.65 20.67 8.96
N VAL A 53 -4.82 19.64 9.07
CA VAL A 53 -5.23 18.28 8.65
C VAL A 53 -6.40 17.84 9.53
N ASP A 54 -7.55 17.59 8.89
CA ASP A 54 -8.76 17.18 9.59
C ASP A 54 -8.60 15.76 10.15
N TYR A 55 -8.43 15.66 11.47
CA TYR A 55 -8.29 14.39 12.22
C TYR A 55 -9.35 13.37 11.81
N SER A 56 -10.60 13.80 11.63
CA SER A 56 -11.71 12.92 11.30
C SER A 56 -11.53 12.27 9.93
N ARG A 57 -10.91 12.97 8.98
CA ARG A 57 -10.63 12.45 7.63
C ARG A 57 -9.45 11.50 7.65
N ILE A 58 -8.38 11.83 8.39
CA ILE A 58 -7.23 10.92 8.56
C ILE A 58 -7.70 9.59 9.15
N MET A 59 -8.45 9.64 10.26
CA MET A 59 -8.98 8.43 10.91
C MET A 59 -9.95 7.67 10.01
N TYR A 60 -10.72 8.38 9.18
CA TYR A 60 -11.58 7.73 8.19
C TYR A 60 -10.76 6.94 7.17
N PHE A 61 -9.78 7.58 6.53
CA PHE A 61 -8.90 6.93 5.55
C PHE A 61 -8.08 5.80 6.16
N HIS A 62 -7.64 5.96 7.40
CA HIS A 62 -6.85 4.95 8.09
C HIS A 62 -7.66 3.66 8.34
N GLY A 63 -8.96 3.76 8.64
CA GLY A 63 -9.85 2.60 8.69
C GLY A 63 -9.90 1.79 7.39
N LEU A 64 -9.73 2.45 6.24
CA LEU A 64 -9.66 1.80 4.92
C LEU A 64 -8.27 1.17 4.65
N SER A 65 -7.19 1.89 4.93
CA SER A 65 -5.82 1.42 4.65
C SER A 65 -5.39 0.27 5.55
N VAL A 66 -5.77 0.29 6.84
CA VAL A 66 -5.51 -0.80 7.79
C VAL A 66 -6.27 -2.07 7.37
N GLY A 67 -7.51 -1.93 6.91
CA GLY A 67 -8.27 -3.05 6.33
C GLY A 67 -7.62 -3.66 5.09
N LEU A 68 -7.08 -2.82 4.20
CA LEU A 68 -6.34 -3.26 3.02
C LEU A 68 -5.04 -4.00 3.39
N ALA A 69 -4.29 -3.50 4.37
CA ALA A 69 -3.09 -4.17 4.87
C ALA A 69 -3.42 -5.56 5.42
N GLY A 70 -4.49 -5.68 6.21
CA GLY A 70 -5.00 -6.96 6.71
C GLY A 70 -5.37 -7.96 5.59
N LEU A 71 -6.08 -7.50 4.56
CA LEU A 71 -6.43 -8.34 3.40
C LEU A 71 -5.20 -8.77 2.60
N THR A 72 -4.21 -7.91 2.46
CA THR A 72 -2.94 -8.22 1.79
C THR A 72 -2.17 -9.28 2.57
N ALA A 73 -2.08 -9.17 3.89
CA ALA A 73 -1.46 -10.18 4.74
C ALA A 73 -2.20 -11.53 4.68
N LEU A 74 -3.53 -11.51 4.65
CA LEU A 74 -4.34 -12.71 4.46
C LEU A 74 -4.05 -13.36 3.10
N LEU A 75 -3.97 -12.58 2.02
CA LEU A 75 -3.59 -13.06 0.69
C LEU A 75 -2.20 -13.71 0.68
N VAL A 76 -1.21 -13.04 1.28
CA VAL A 76 0.17 -13.55 1.40
C VAL A 76 0.19 -14.86 2.19
N SER A 77 -0.56 -14.95 3.30
CA SER A 77 -0.63 -16.17 4.11
C SER A 77 -1.14 -17.38 3.31
N GLN A 78 -2.05 -17.14 2.36
CA GLN A 78 -2.62 -18.17 1.50
C GLN A 78 -1.67 -18.56 0.36
N ILE A 79 -1.03 -17.58 -0.28
CA ILE A 79 -0.07 -17.80 -1.38
C ILE A 79 1.16 -18.57 -0.91
N TYR A 80 1.68 -18.22 0.25
CA TYR A 80 2.86 -18.86 0.84
C TYR A 80 2.52 -20.18 1.55
N GLY A 81 1.24 -20.48 1.72
CA GLY A 81 0.77 -21.72 2.35
C GLY A 81 1.25 -21.85 3.78
N LEU A 82 1.08 -20.80 4.59
CA LEU A 82 1.43 -20.84 6.02
C LEU A 82 0.61 -21.92 6.75
N ASP A 83 1.14 -22.43 7.87
CA ASP A 83 0.41 -23.39 8.71
C ASP A 83 -0.95 -22.82 9.12
N GLY A 84 -1.97 -23.67 9.24
CA GLY A 84 -3.35 -23.25 9.48
C GLY A 84 -3.55 -22.50 10.78
N LYS A 85 -2.71 -22.75 11.81
CA LYS A 85 -2.68 -21.93 13.03
C LYS A 85 -2.42 -20.44 12.74
N PHE A 86 -1.46 -20.13 11.86
CA PHE A 86 -1.11 -18.75 11.50
C PHE A 86 -2.20 -18.14 10.62
N LYS A 87 -2.67 -18.91 9.62
CA LYS A 87 -3.79 -18.49 8.76
C LYS A 87 -5.05 -18.15 9.56
N LYS A 88 -5.35 -18.94 10.59
CA LYS A 88 -6.52 -18.76 11.45
C LYS A 88 -6.44 -17.47 12.27
N ILE A 89 -5.29 -17.20 12.88
CA ILE A 89 -5.04 -15.94 13.61
C ILE A 89 -5.17 -14.74 12.66
N ILE A 90 -4.46 -14.78 11.52
CA ILE A 90 -4.51 -13.72 10.51
C ILE A 90 -5.95 -13.48 10.07
N PHE A 91 -6.71 -14.52 9.76
CA PHE A 91 -8.10 -14.42 9.30
C PHE A 91 -9.02 -13.73 10.33
N TYR A 92 -9.04 -14.17 11.59
CA TYR A 92 -9.90 -13.55 12.60
C TYR A 92 -9.48 -12.14 12.95
N CYS A 93 -8.17 -11.87 13.01
CA CYS A 93 -7.68 -10.52 13.21
C CYS A 93 -8.02 -9.64 12.01
N THR A 94 -7.98 -10.12 10.75
CA THR A 94 -8.43 -9.33 9.59
C THR A 94 -9.89 -8.94 9.70
N ILE A 95 -10.76 -9.84 10.18
CA ILE A 95 -12.17 -9.52 10.46
C ILE A 95 -12.25 -8.40 11.50
N ALA A 96 -11.53 -8.54 12.63
CA ALA A 96 -11.52 -7.56 13.70
C ALA A 96 -11.00 -6.20 13.21
N THR A 97 -9.86 -6.16 12.55
CA THR A 97 -9.25 -4.97 11.94
C THR A 97 -10.25 -4.23 11.04
N ILE A 98 -10.93 -4.92 10.13
CA ILE A 98 -11.87 -4.26 9.21
C ILE A 98 -13.12 -3.77 9.94
N LEU A 99 -13.77 -4.63 10.73
CA LEU A 99 -15.04 -4.27 11.37
C LEU A 99 -14.85 -3.17 12.42
N ILE A 100 -13.81 -3.28 13.25
CA ILE A 100 -13.51 -2.31 14.30
C ILE A 100 -12.94 -1.04 13.67
N GLY A 101 -12.02 -1.14 12.70
CA GLY A 101 -11.41 0.01 12.04
C GLY A 101 -12.40 0.86 11.24
N VAL A 102 -13.30 0.24 10.46
CA VAL A 102 -14.37 0.94 9.74
C VAL A 102 -15.35 1.61 10.72
N SER A 103 -15.72 0.90 11.79
CA SER A 103 -16.61 1.47 12.82
C SER A 103 -15.95 2.67 13.51
N GLY A 104 -14.69 2.52 13.92
CA GLY A 104 -13.90 3.57 14.55
C GLY A 104 -13.72 4.78 13.63
N GLY A 105 -13.40 4.58 12.35
CA GLY A 105 -13.20 5.68 11.41
C GLY A 105 -14.49 6.41 11.04
N ALA A 106 -15.63 5.71 11.07
CA ALA A 106 -16.94 6.32 10.86
C ALA A 106 -17.39 7.22 12.03
N ILE A 107 -17.04 6.87 13.27
CA ILE A 107 -17.57 7.54 14.47
C ILE A 107 -16.55 8.46 15.18
N ASN A 108 -15.25 8.23 15.00
CA ASN A 108 -14.21 9.04 15.64
C ASN A 108 -14.00 10.34 14.87
N ARG A 109 -14.62 11.42 15.35
CA ARG A 109 -14.64 12.72 14.67
C ARG A 109 -13.78 13.79 15.34
N SER A 110 -13.36 13.58 16.59
CA SER A 110 -12.40 14.48 17.24
C SER A 110 -11.60 13.77 18.34
N MET A 111 -10.38 14.25 18.60
CA MET A 111 -9.57 13.76 19.72
C MET A 111 -10.15 14.15 21.09
N GLU A 112 -10.78 15.32 21.19
CA GLU A 112 -11.22 15.88 22.48
C GLU A 112 -12.58 15.34 22.93
N SER A 113 -13.54 15.20 22.01
CA SER A 113 -14.93 14.85 22.34
C SER A 113 -15.26 13.36 22.19
N SER A 114 -14.39 12.55 21.56
CA SER A 114 -14.66 11.13 21.28
C SER A 114 -13.58 10.16 21.76
N LYS A 115 -13.03 10.35 22.97
CA LYS A 115 -12.04 9.44 23.59
C LYS A 115 -12.47 7.97 23.67
N HIS A 116 -13.78 7.68 23.78
CA HIS A 116 -14.27 6.29 23.73
C HIS A 116 -14.23 5.69 22.32
N ALA A 117 -14.43 6.50 21.28
CA ALA A 117 -14.33 6.05 19.89
C ALA A 117 -12.88 5.72 19.49
N LEU A 118 -11.91 6.37 20.12
CA LEU A 118 -10.49 6.10 19.94
C LEU A 118 -10.11 4.64 20.20
N TRP A 119 -10.75 3.99 21.19
CA TRP A 119 -10.50 2.58 21.49
C TRP A 119 -10.83 1.65 20.31
N TYR A 120 -11.76 2.02 19.44
CA TYR A 120 -12.01 1.24 18.21
C TYR A 120 -10.78 1.29 17.29
N GLN A 121 -10.16 2.45 17.12
CA GLN A 121 -8.95 2.59 16.31
C GLN A 121 -7.78 1.81 16.95
N ILE A 122 -7.55 1.98 18.25
CA ILE A 122 -6.50 1.25 18.98
C ILE A 122 -6.67 -0.26 18.83
N LEU A 123 -7.88 -0.79 19.04
CA LEU A 123 -8.14 -2.24 18.89
C LEU A 123 -7.96 -2.72 17.45
N SER A 124 -8.26 -1.88 16.46
CA SER A 124 -8.00 -2.15 15.05
C SER A 124 -6.50 -2.25 14.75
N PHE A 125 -5.69 -1.35 15.33
CA PHE A 125 -4.23 -1.31 15.14
C PHE A 125 -3.57 -2.51 15.81
N LEU A 126 -3.91 -2.79 17.07
CA LEU A 126 -3.45 -4.00 17.76
C LEU A 126 -3.81 -5.28 17.01
N SER A 127 -5.00 -5.33 16.40
CA SER A 127 -5.39 -6.46 15.55
C SER A 127 -4.50 -6.57 14.31
N LEU A 128 -4.14 -5.44 13.68
CA LEU A 128 -3.21 -5.41 12.57
C LEU A 128 -1.78 -5.83 12.99
N ASP A 129 -1.29 -5.39 14.14
CA ASP A 129 0.04 -5.78 14.63
C ASP A 129 0.13 -7.28 14.85
N VAL A 130 -0.92 -7.86 15.43
CA VAL A 130 -1.03 -9.32 15.58
C VAL A 130 -0.99 -9.99 14.21
N ILE A 131 -1.67 -9.47 13.18
CA ILE A 131 -1.60 -10.00 11.81
C ILE A 131 -0.17 -9.96 11.30
N LEU A 132 0.51 -8.81 11.40
CA LEU A 132 1.84 -8.59 10.83
C LEU A 132 2.90 -9.46 11.52
N ILE A 133 2.89 -9.50 12.85
CA ILE A 133 3.80 -10.34 13.66
C ILE A 133 3.53 -11.82 13.40
N THR A 134 2.27 -12.23 13.31
CA THR A 134 1.89 -13.63 13.03
C THR A 134 2.32 -14.03 11.63
N MET A 135 2.13 -13.17 10.63
CA MET A 135 2.58 -13.40 9.25
C MET A 135 4.10 -13.54 9.19
N LEU A 136 4.85 -12.61 9.79
CA LEU A 136 6.31 -12.68 9.85
C LEU A 136 6.80 -13.96 10.53
N SER A 137 6.22 -14.30 11.68
CA SER A 137 6.53 -15.53 12.42
C SER A 137 6.24 -16.78 11.59
N GLY A 138 5.09 -16.83 10.91
CA GLY A 138 4.71 -17.92 10.03
C GLY A 138 5.66 -18.09 8.84
N LEU A 139 6.13 -16.98 8.25
CA LEU A 139 7.11 -17.00 7.16
C LEU A 139 8.48 -17.52 7.63
N ILE A 140 8.96 -17.07 8.80
CA ILE A 140 10.23 -17.52 9.39
C ILE A 140 10.17 -19.02 9.71
N LEU A 141 9.05 -19.49 10.29
CA LEU A 141 8.86 -20.87 10.74
C LEU A 141 8.49 -21.82 9.58
N LEU A 142 8.30 -21.31 8.37
CA LEU A 142 7.93 -22.12 7.21
C LEU A 142 8.98 -23.19 6.91
N LYS A 143 8.54 -24.42 6.62
CA LYS A 143 9.43 -25.57 6.36
C LYS A 143 9.83 -25.74 4.90
N ASN A 144 9.30 -24.91 3.99
CA ASN A 144 9.56 -25.00 2.56
C ASN A 144 11.00 -24.58 2.21
N LYS A 145 11.89 -25.57 2.01
CA LYS A 145 13.31 -25.35 1.69
C LYS A 145 13.53 -24.67 0.33
N GLU A 146 12.71 -24.98 -0.68
CA GLU A 146 12.80 -24.37 -2.01
C GLU A 146 12.48 -22.87 -1.95
N LEU A 147 11.44 -22.51 -1.20
CA LEU A 147 11.11 -21.12 -0.98
C LEU A 147 12.23 -20.41 -0.20
N LYS A 148 12.72 -20.99 0.90
CA LYS A 148 13.76 -20.38 1.75
C LYS A 148 15.09 -20.14 1.03
N SER A 149 15.40 -20.89 -0.03
CA SER A 149 16.58 -20.64 -0.87
C SER A 149 16.32 -19.64 -2.00
N SER A 150 15.08 -19.19 -2.19
CA SER A 150 14.70 -18.27 -3.25
C SER A 150 14.82 -16.80 -2.83
N ARG A 151 15.09 -15.93 -3.81
CA ARG A 151 15.04 -14.47 -3.64
C ARG A 151 13.67 -13.97 -3.17
N THR A 152 12.62 -14.63 -3.62
CA THR A 152 11.23 -14.34 -3.25
C THR A 152 10.99 -14.46 -1.74
N TYR A 153 11.71 -15.34 -1.04
CA TYR A 153 11.67 -15.44 0.41
C TYR A 153 12.28 -14.20 1.09
N TYR A 154 13.46 -13.76 0.64
CA TYR A 154 14.08 -12.55 1.19
C TYR A 154 13.22 -11.31 0.93
N LEU A 155 12.56 -11.23 -0.24
CA LEU A 155 11.62 -10.15 -0.55
C LEU A 155 10.43 -10.10 0.42
N VAL A 156 9.76 -11.23 0.64
CA VAL A 156 8.60 -11.25 1.57
C VAL A 156 9.02 -10.99 3.02
N ILE A 157 10.19 -11.46 3.43
CA ILE A 157 10.74 -11.18 4.77
C ILE A 157 11.06 -9.69 4.91
N ALA A 158 11.75 -9.08 3.93
CA ALA A 158 12.05 -7.66 3.95
C ALA A 158 10.77 -6.82 4.02
N ALA A 159 9.76 -7.13 3.20
CA ALA A 159 8.47 -6.44 3.21
C ALA A 159 7.72 -6.63 4.53
N SER A 160 7.70 -7.85 5.07
CA SER A 160 7.02 -8.16 6.34
C SER A 160 7.70 -7.49 7.54
N CYS A 161 9.04 -7.48 7.59
CA CYS A 161 9.79 -6.75 8.61
C CYS A 161 9.55 -5.24 8.51
N THR A 162 9.52 -4.69 7.29
CA THR A 162 9.21 -3.27 7.04
C THR A 162 7.82 -2.94 7.58
N ALA A 163 6.81 -3.79 7.33
CA ALA A 163 5.44 -3.59 7.83
C ALA A 163 5.39 -3.58 9.37
N VAL A 164 6.08 -4.52 10.03
CA VAL A 164 6.12 -4.59 11.50
C VAL A 164 6.79 -3.35 12.09
N ILE A 165 7.94 -2.93 11.56
CA ILE A 165 8.64 -1.72 12.04
C ILE A 165 7.76 -0.49 11.81
N ALA A 166 7.13 -0.38 10.64
CA ALA A 166 6.23 0.72 10.32
C ALA A 166 5.08 0.79 11.32
N ALA A 167 4.42 -0.34 11.60
CA ALA A 167 3.32 -0.43 12.55
C ALA A 167 3.73 0.05 13.94
N LEU A 168 4.86 -0.44 14.47
CA LEU A 168 5.38 -0.02 15.78
C LEU A 168 5.71 1.48 15.86
N ILE A 169 6.23 2.07 14.78
CA ILE A 169 6.44 3.53 14.69
C ILE A 169 5.10 4.26 14.70
N GLY A 170 4.10 3.72 13.99
CA GLY A 170 2.74 4.25 13.97
C GLY A 170 2.08 4.20 15.34
N ASP A 171 2.22 3.10 16.07
CA ASP A 171 1.71 2.94 17.43
C ASP A 171 2.35 3.95 18.38
N LEU A 172 3.67 4.17 18.28
CA LEU A 172 4.36 5.19 19.06
C LEU A 172 3.85 6.60 18.72
N ALA A 173 3.68 6.92 17.43
CA ALA A 173 3.16 8.20 17.00
C ALA A 173 1.72 8.43 17.48
N GLY A 174 0.86 7.42 17.37
CA GLY A 174 -0.50 7.43 17.90
C GLY A 174 -0.52 7.56 19.43
N PHE A 175 0.39 6.87 20.11
CA PHE A 175 0.54 6.99 21.56
C PHE A 175 0.90 8.41 21.99
N ILE A 176 1.85 9.06 21.31
CA ILE A 176 2.21 10.47 21.57
C ILE A 176 1.01 11.38 21.28
N LEU A 177 0.30 11.16 20.17
CA LEU A 177 -0.87 11.93 19.79
C LEU A 177 -1.96 11.87 20.88
N ASP A 178 -2.23 10.69 21.42
CA ASP A 178 -3.35 10.47 22.35
C ASP A 178 -3.02 10.77 23.82
N PHE A 179 -1.78 10.48 24.24
CA PHE A 179 -1.36 10.57 25.65
C PHE A 179 -0.36 11.71 25.91
N GLY A 180 0.11 12.40 24.87
CA GLY A 180 1.06 13.49 25.00
C GLY A 180 2.39 13.03 25.61
N ASP A 181 2.99 13.88 26.44
CA ASP A 181 4.27 13.58 27.10
C ASP A 181 4.09 12.66 28.31
N TRP A 182 3.91 11.36 28.06
CA TRP A 182 3.69 10.40 29.14
C TRP A 182 4.91 10.30 30.07
N LEU A 183 4.72 10.70 31.33
CA LEU A 183 5.74 10.75 32.38
C LEU A 183 6.97 11.61 32.04
N GLY A 184 6.88 12.50 31.05
CA GLY A 184 8.01 13.36 30.65
C GLY A 184 9.09 12.69 29.79
N ILE A 185 8.98 11.38 29.54
CA ILE A 185 10.04 10.59 28.88
C ILE A 185 10.09 10.90 27.38
N LEU A 186 8.93 11.10 26.76
CA LEU A 186 8.81 11.32 25.31
C LEU A 186 9.29 12.72 24.95
N GLY A 187 8.92 13.74 25.74
CA GLY A 187 9.42 15.10 25.62
C GLY A 187 10.92 15.19 25.92
N TRP A 188 11.42 14.45 26.92
CA TRP A 188 12.84 14.34 27.20
C TRP A 188 13.62 13.79 26.00
N TYR A 189 13.15 12.68 25.41
CA TYR A 189 13.81 12.09 24.25
C TYR A 189 13.74 13.02 23.03
N ALA A 190 12.57 13.58 22.72
CA ALA A 190 12.39 14.54 21.63
C ALA A 190 13.39 15.70 21.76
N GLY A 191 13.49 16.29 22.96
CA GLY A 191 14.44 17.36 23.23
C GLY A 191 15.90 16.93 23.08
N LYS A 192 16.26 15.69 23.43
CA LYS A 192 17.61 15.14 23.23
C LYS A 192 17.98 15.01 21.76
N ILE A 193 17.02 14.68 20.92
CA ILE A 193 17.22 14.56 19.47
C ILE A 193 16.95 15.88 18.73
N GLY A 194 16.70 16.97 19.45
CA GLY A 194 16.58 18.31 18.89
C GLY A 194 15.24 18.60 18.21
N TYR A 195 14.16 17.96 18.69
CA TYR A 195 12.78 18.22 18.30
C TYR A 195 11.94 18.65 19.51
N THR A 196 10.87 19.41 19.26
CA THR A 196 9.72 19.44 20.17
C THR A 196 8.94 18.11 20.06
N LEU A 197 8.14 17.78 21.08
CA LEU A 197 7.32 16.57 21.04
C LEU A 197 6.37 16.50 19.82
N PRO A 198 5.66 17.59 19.43
CA PRO A 198 4.84 17.59 18.22
C PRO A 198 5.64 17.41 16.92
N GLU A 199 6.81 18.06 16.80
CA GLU A 199 7.66 17.90 15.61
C GLU A 199 8.18 16.46 15.47
N TRP A 200 8.52 15.83 16.59
CA TRP A 200 8.94 14.43 16.58
C TRP A 200 7.78 13.51 16.19
N GLN A 201 6.58 13.73 16.74
CA GLN A 201 5.37 12.99 16.38
C GLN A 201 5.07 13.09 14.87
N ASP A 202 5.11 14.29 14.29
CA ASP A 202 4.87 14.50 12.85
C ASP A 202 5.92 13.77 11.99
N ASN A 203 7.18 13.77 12.42
CA ASN A 203 8.25 13.06 11.73
C ASN A 203 8.06 11.54 11.81
N LEU A 204 7.64 11.00 12.97
CA LEU A 204 7.28 9.59 13.12
C LEU A 204 6.09 9.20 12.23
N LEU A 205 5.06 10.06 12.13
CA LEU A 205 3.90 9.82 11.25
C LEU A 205 4.32 9.72 9.78
N ARG A 206 5.23 10.59 9.31
CA ARG A 206 5.78 10.50 7.95
C ARG A 206 6.52 9.19 7.74
N SER A 207 7.46 8.85 8.63
CA SER A 207 8.21 7.59 8.55
C SER A 207 7.29 6.37 8.56
N HIS A 208 6.27 6.34 9.42
CA HIS A 208 5.27 5.28 9.45
C HIS A 208 4.55 5.12 8.11
N SER A 209 3.99 6.22 7.59
CA SER A 209 3.18 6.22 6.38
C SER A 209 3.96 5.68 5.17
N ASP A 210 5.15 6.22 4.93
CA ASP A 210 5.97 5.85 3.77
C ASP A 210 6.42 4.40 3.87
N MET A 211 6.85 3.95 5.06
CA MET A 211 7.23 2.55 5.30
C MET A 211 6.07 1.57 5.11
N MET A 212 4.87 1.89 5.60
CA MET A 212 3.71 1.01 5.51
C MET A 212 3.27 0.83 4.05
N VAL A 213 3.22 1.91 3.28
CA VAL A 213 2.86 1.88 1.85
C VAL A 213 3.83 0.98 1.08
N VAL A 214 5.14 1.19 1.23
CA VAL A 214 6.12 0.37 0.50
C VAL A 214 6.15 -1.08 0.98
N ALA A 215 5.83 -1.34 2.24
CA ALA A 215 5.71 -2.70 2.77
C ALA A 215 4.54 -3.45 2.12
N VAL A 216 3.35 -2.83 2.04
CA VAL A 216 2.17 -3.42 1.37
C VAL A 216 2.47 -3.69 -0.10
N ILE A 217 3.11 -2.73 -0.78
CA ILE A 217 3.56 -2.88 -2.17
C ILE A 217 4.56 -4.04 -2.30
N GLY A 218 5.53 -4.15 -1.39
CA GLY A 218 6.50 -5.25 -1.34
C GLY A 218 5.84 -6.62 -1.14
N LEU A 219 4.80 -6.70 -0.30
CA LEU A 219 3.99 -7.90 -0.09
C LEU A 219 3.19 -8.30 -1.34
N ILE A 220 2.66 -7.33 -2.09
CA ILE A 220 1.99 -7.59 -3.38
C ILE A 220 3.00 -8.12 -4.39
N LEU A 221 4.18 -7.49 -4.50
CA LEU A 221 5.25 -7.96 -5.38
C LEU A 221 5.71 -9.37 -5.01
N SER A 222 5.86 -9.66 -3.72
CA SER A 222 6.24 -10.99 -3.22
C SER A 222 5.19 -12.05 -3.55
N ALA A 223 3.91 -11.72 -3.40
CA ALA A 223 2.80 -12.56 -3.84
C ALA A 223 2.88 -12.85 -5.35
N VAL A 224 3.06 -11.82 -6.17
CA VAL A 224 3.15 -11.95 -7.64
C VAL A 224 4.36 -12.79 -8.05
N THR A 225 5.56 -12.53 -7.49
CA THR A 225 6.77 -13.27 -7.86
C THR A 225 6.70 -14.74 -7.47
N TRP A 226 6.16 -15.05 -6.29
CA TRP A 226 6.00 -16.43 -5.87
C TRP A 226 4.93 -17.12 -6.71
N ARG A 227 3.75 -16.51 -6.85
CA ARG A 227 2.61 -17.15 -7.50
C ARG A 227 2.88 -17.44 -8.98
N TYR A 228 3.46 -16.49 -9.70
CA TYR A 228 3.55 -16.53 -11.16
C TYR A 228 4.99 -16.65 -11.71
N GLY A 229 6.00 -16.30 -10.92
CA GLY A 229 7.39 -16.15 -11.38
C GLY A 229 8.33 -17.31 -11.04
N ARG A 230 7.89 -18.33 -10.30
CA ARG A 230 8.73 -19.45 -9.81
C ARG A 230 9.49 -20.20 -10.91
N TYR A 231 8.88 -20.36 -12.07
CA TYR A 231 9.40 -21.23 -13.13
C TYR A 231 10.01 -20.47 -14.31
N LEU A 232 10.37 -19.19 -14.18
CA LEU A 232 11.03 -18.48 -15.29
C LEU A 232 12.41 -19.07 -15.62
N SER A 233 12.82 -18.91 -16.88
CA SER A 233 14.13 -19.37 -17.37
C SER A 233 14.85 -18.29 -18.20
N GLY A 234 16.16 -18.49 -18.42
CA GLY A 234 16.97 -17.64 -19.30
C GLY A 234 17.07 -16.18 -18.83
N TYR A 235 17.04 -15.24 -19.78
CA TYR A 235 17.12 -13.81 -19.51
C TYR A 235 15.97 -13.28 -18.64
N ALA A 236 14.75 -13.80 -18.81
CA ALA A 236 13.61 -13.38 -17.99
C ALA A 236 13.83 -13.70 -16.50
N ALA A 237 14.41 -14.86 -16.19
CA ALA A 237 14.76 -15.21 -14.82
C ALA A 237 15.84 -14.27 -14.23
N LYS A 238 16.80 -13.82 -15.05
CA LYS A 238 17.81 -12.83 -14.64
C LYS A 238 17.18 -11.46 -14.37
N ILE A 239 16.34 -10.95 -15.28
CA ILE A 239 15.66 -9.65 -15.10
C ILE A 239 14.76 -9.68 -13.86
N LYS A 240 13.99 -10.75 -13.66
CA LYS A 240 13.21 -10.97 -12.43
C LYS A 240 14.11 -10.92 -11.19
N ALA A 241 15.24 -11.63 -11.21
CA ALA A 241 16.17 -11.67 -10.09
C ALA A 241 16.76 -10.28 -9.77
N THR A 242 17.10 -9.49 -10.79
CA THR A 242 17.53 -8.10 -10.63
C THR A 242 16.42 -7.27 -10.01
N GLY A 243 15.19 -7.38 -10.51
CA GLY A 243 14.03 -6.70 -9.94
C GLY A 243 13.79 -7.06 -8.48
N GLU A 244 13.86 -8.35 -8.12
CA GLU A 244 13.75 -8.81 -6.72
C GLU A 244 14.83 -8.19 -5.84
N TRP A 245 16.09 -8.15 -6.28
CA TRP A 245 17.18 -7.57 -5.50
C TRP A 245 17.07 -6.05 -5.36
N LEU A 246 16.65 -5.34 -6.40
CA LEU A 246 16.39 -3.90 -6.32
C LEU A 246 15.32 -3.61 -5.27
N VAL A 247 14.20 -4.36 -5.29
CA VAL A 247 13.13 -4.15 -4.30
C VAL A 247 13.59 -4.51 -2.89
N ILE A 248 14.33 -5.62 -2.70
CA ILE A 248 14.88 -5.99 -1.39
C ILE A 248 15.80 -4.89 -0.85
N PHE A 249 16.73 -4.42 -1.68
CA PHE A 249 17.63 -3.33 -1.32
C PHE A 249 16.87 -2.05 -0.99
N GLY A 250 15.91 -1.68 -1.84
CA GLY A 250 15.07 -0.50 -1.65
C GLY A 250 14.30 -0.54 -0.33
N LEU A 251 13.67 -1.68 0.01
CA LEU A 251 12.97 -1.84 1.30
C LEU A 251 13.91 -1.67 2.49
N VAL A 252 15.08 -2.33 2.47
CA VAL A 252 16.07 -2.21 3.55
C VAL A 252 16.59 -0.78 3.67
N ALA A 253 16.91 -0.13 2.54
CA ALA A 253 17.38 1.25 2.51
C ALA A 253 16.32 2.23 3.04
N VAL A 254 15.05 2.09 2.62
CA VAL A 254 13.94 2.91 3.11
C VAL A 254 13.74 2.75 4.61
N VAL A 255 13.79 1.52 5.14
CA VAL A 255 13.72 1.30 6.59
C VAL A 255 14.85 2.05 7.30
N ILE A 256 16.09 1.93 6.83
CA ILE A 256 17.23 2.61 7.45
C ILE A 256 17.04 4.13 7.40
N ILE A 257 16.72 4.68 6.22
CA ILE A 257 16.52 6.12 6.02
C ILE A 257 15.42 6.65 6.95
N LEU A 258 14.27 5.99 7.02
CA LEU A 258 13.10 6.47 7.75
C LEU A 258 13.19 6.23 9.26
N VAL A 259 13.87 5.18 9.70
CA VAL A 259 14.19 4.97 11.13
C VAL A 259 15.23 5.98 11.58
N VAL A 260 16.29 6.22 10.79
CA VAL A 260 17.31 7.24 11.12
C VAL A 260 16.67 8.63 11.11
N SER A 261 15.83 8.96 10.14
CA SER A 261 15.11 10.23 10.15
C SER A 261 14.18 10.34 11.36
N GLY A 262 13.43 9.28 11.68
CA GLY A 262 12.45 9.26 12.78
C GLY A 262 13.07 9.34 14.18
N PHE A 263 14.25 8.78 14.39
CA PHE A 263 14.88 8.63 15.72
C PHE A 263 16.27 9.29 15.85
N GLY A 264 16.89 9.70 14.74
CA GLY A 264 18.26 10.22 14.70
C GLY A 264 18.40 11.71 15.03
N GLY A 265 17.29 12.43 15.12
CA GLY A 265 17.26 13.84 15.49
C GLY A 265 17.28 14.82 14.32
N SER A 266 17.08 16.11 14.63
CA SER A 266 16.80 17.15 13.64
C SER A 266 17.93 17.43 12.65
N HIS A 267 19.15 16.98 12.96
CA HIS A 267 20.32 17.04 12.10
C HIS A 267 20.48 15.81 11.18
N LEU A 268 19.70 14.74 11.41
CA LEU A 268 19.69 13.50 10.62
C LEU A 268 18.41 13.36 9.77
N GLN A 269 17.80 14.50 9.43
CA GLN A 269 16.68 14.54 8.50
C GLN A 269 17.08 14.03 7.11
N ILE A 270 16.12 13.47 6.38
CA ILE A 270 16.35 12.87 5.05
C ILE A 270 16.91 13.92 4.10
N PRO A 271 18.13 13.76 3.57
CA PRO A 271 18.74 14.75 2.69
C PRO A 271 18.06 14.80 1.32
N HIS A 272 18.20 15.93 0.63
CA HIS A 272 17.87 16.01 -0.79
C HIS A 272 19.09 15.67 -1.63
N ILE A 273 18.86 14.97 -2.74
CA ILE A 273 19.86 14.63 -3.74
C ILE A 273 19.50 15.24 -5.09
N PHE A 274 20.50 15.38 -5.97
CA PHE A 274 20.34 16.01 -7.29
C PHE A 274 19.69 17.39 -7.19
N THR A 275 20.21 18.21 -6.28
CA THR A 275 19.66 19.53 -5.99
C THR A 275 20.15 20.58 -6.99
N GLU A 276 19.50 21.73 -7.02
CA GLU A 276 19.95 22.90 -7.80
C GLU A 276 21.35 23.41 -7.38
N LYS A 277 21.81 23.07 -6.16
CA LYS A 277 23.11 23.49 -5.61
C LYS A 277 24.20 22.42 -5.74
N GLY A 278 23.87 21.23 -6.24
CA GLY A 278 24.81 20.11 -6.36
C GLY A 278 24.17 18.76 -6.01
N PHE A 279 24.99 17.71 -5.91
CA PHE A 279 24.50 16.34 -5.75
C PHE A 279 23.77 16.08 -4.43
N PHE A 280 24.10 16.80 -3.36
CA PHE A 280 23.60 16.52 -2.01
C PHE A 280 23.43 17.83 -1.24
N GLU A 281 22.29 17.98 -0.57
CA GLU A 281 22.06 19.05 0.40
C GLU A 281 21.42 18.47 1.68
N PRO A 282 21.92 18.80 2.88
CA PRO A 282 21.25 18.48 4.13
C PRO A 282 19.85 19.12 4.18
N ARG A 283 18.89 18.43 4.79
CA ARG A 283 17.53 18.96 4.95
C ARG A 283 17.50 20.13 5.94
N GLY A 284 16.67 21.13 5.65
CA GLY A 284 16.60 22.39 6.41
C GLY A 284 17.04 23.62 5.62
N HIS A 285 17.76 23.43 4.51
CA HIS A 285 17.96 24.45 3.50
C HIS A 285 16.90 24.28 2.41
N SER A 286 16.06 25.30 2.18
CA SER A 286 15.05 25.26 1.10
C SER A 286 15.76 25.24 -0.26
N VAL A 287 15.96 24.05 -0.81
CA VAL A 287 16.55 23.82 -2.13
C VAL A 287 15.64 22.91 -2.94
N ALA A 288 15.54 23.17 -4.24
CA ALA A 288 14.92 22.21 -5.15
C ALA A 288 15.83 20.98 -5.29
N GLY A 289 15.28 19.77 -5.12
CA GLY A 289 16.01 18.50 -5.18
C GLY A 289 15.12 17.33 -4.75
N ILE A 290 15.56 16.09 -5.02
CA ILE A 290 14.78 14.86 -4.75
C ILE A 290 15.03 14.38 -3.31
N ASP A 291 14.00 14.13 -2.51
CA ASP A 291 14.16 13.50 -1.19
C ASP A 291 14.78 12.10 -1.35
N LEU A 292 15.84 11.79 -0.58
CA LEU A 292 16.54 10.51 -0.71
C LEU A 292 15.62 9.29 -0.48
N GLY A 293 14.60 9.43 0.37
CA GLY A 293 13.56 8.41 0.56
C GLY A 293 12.78 8.19 -0.73
N ASP A 294 12.28 9.26 -1.33
CA ASP A 294 11.49 9.24 -2.56
C ASP A 294 12.31 8.72 -3.75
N PHE A 295 13.58 9.11 -3.86
CA PHE A 295 14.51 8.52 -4.84
C PHE A 295 14.63 7.01 -4.66
N THR A 296 14.79 6.56 -3.40
CA THR A 296 14.98 5.14 -3.09
C THR A 296 13.74 4.33 -3.45
N ILE A 297 12.55 4.84 -3.13
CA ILE A 297 11.27 4.24 -3.48
C ILE A 297 11.10 4.19 -5.00
N GLY A 298 11.25 5.34 -5.68
CA GLY A 298 11.07 5.45 -7.13
C GLY A 298 12.03 4.57 -7.93
N THR A 299 13.30 4.56 -7.54
CA THR A 299 14.35 3.92 -8.32
C THR A 299 14.49 2.43 -7.99
N PHE A 300 14.47 2.05 -6.72
CA PHE A 300 14.72 0.65 -6.34
C PHE A 300 13.44 -0.16 -6.25
N ILE A 301 12.39 0.38 -5.62
CA ILE A 301 11.14 -0.37 -5.40
C ILE A 301 10.26 -0.33 -6.65
N LEU A 302 9.97 0.86 -7.19
CA LEU A 302 9.06 1.00 -8.33
C LEU A 302 9.68 0.47 -9.63
N CYS A 303 10.91 0.85 -10.00
CA CYS A 303 11.55 0.25 -11.18
C CYS A 303 11.88 -1.23 -10.97
N GLY A 304 12.28 -1.65 -9.77
CA GLY A 304 12.53 -3.06 -9.45
C GLY A 304 11.27 -3.92 -9.62
N GLY A 305 10.12 -3.44 -9.15
CA GLY A 305 8.82 -4.07 -9.37
C GLY A 305 8.41 -4.11 -10.85
N LEU A 306 8.73 -3.07 -11.63
CA LEU A 306 8.45 -3.03 -13.07
C LEU A 306 9.23 -4.11 -13.81
N LEU A 307 10.52 -4.26 -13.51
CA LEU A 307 11.38 -5.32 -14.07
C LEU A 307 10.86 -6.71 -13.68
N LEU A 308 10.48 -6.89 -12.41
CA LEU A 308 9.95 -8.13 -11.87
C LEU A 308 8.64 -8.55 -12.56
N ILE A 309 7.64 -7.67 -12.59
CA ILE A 309 6.33 -7.98 -13.18
C ILE A 309 6.47 -8.15 -14.69
N GLY A 310 7.22 -7.28 -15.36
CA GLY A 310 7.49 -7.38 -16.79
C GLY A 310 8.18 -8.69 -17.17
N ALA A 311 9.19 -9.11 -16.41
CA ALA A 311 9.87 -10.39 -16.62
C ALA A 311 8.93 -11.59 -16.48
N ILE A 312 8.00 -11.55 -15.52
CA ILE A 312 7.00 -12.61 -15.32
C ILE A 312 5.99 -12.64 -16.48
N LEU A 313 5.50 -11.48 -16.90
CA LEU A 313 4.47 -11.37 -17.93
C LEU A 313 4.96 -11.75 -19.34
N PHE A 314 6.18 -11.33 -19.69
CA PHE A 314 6.74 -11.52 -21.04
C PHE A 314 7.77 -12.65 -21.12
N GLY A 315 8.18 -13.22 -19.98
CA GLY A 315 9.19 -14.25 -19.90
C GLY A 315 8.73 -15.64 -20.35
N LYS A 316 9.71 -16.50 -20.68
CA LYS A 316 9.47 -17.93 -20.98
C LYS A 316 9.71 -18.78 -19.73
N GLY A 317 8.74 -19.65 -19.42
CA GLY A 317 8.90 -20.63 -18.35
C GLY A 317 9.83 -21.78 -18.74
N LYS A 318 10.45 -22.39 -17.73
CA LYS A 318 11.25 -23.60 -17.83
C LYS A 318 10.35 -24.75 -18.28
N ASN A 319 10.88 -25.64 -19.11
CA ASN A 319 10.18 -26.85 -19.59
C ASN A 319 8.81 -26.59 -20.26
N GLY A 320 8.62 -25.42 -20.88
CA GLY A 320 7.37 -25.09 -21.57
C GLY A 320 6.19 -24.74 -20.65
N VAL A 321 6.41 -24.59 -19.33
CA VAL A 321 5.40 -24.07 -18.40
C VAL A 321 5.01 -22.66 -18.85
N LYS A 322 3.72 -22.46 -19.12
CA LYS A 322 3.15 -21.17 -19.52
C LYS A 322 2.12 -20.72 -18.51
N LEU A 323 2.00 -19.41 -18.33
CA LEU A 323 0.89 -18.81 -17.61
C LEU A 323 -0.42 -19.22 -18.29
N ASN A 324 -1.40 -19.64 -17.48
CA ASN A 324 -2.75 -19.84 -17.99
C ASN A 324 -3.35 -18.49 -18.44
N LYS A 325 -4.41 -18.56 -19.26
CA LYS A 325 -4.99 -17.37 -19.89
C LYS A 325 -5.47 -16.35 -18.87
N SER A 326 -6.10 -16.82 -17.78
CA SER A 326 -6.60 -15.96 -16.70
C SER A 326 -5.46 -15.26 -15.94
N SER A 327 -4.43 -16.00 -15.54
CA SER A 327 -3.22 -15.47 -14.91
C SER A 327 -2.55 -14.41 -15.77
N LYS A 328 -2.51 -14.61 -17.10
CA LYS A 328 -1.98 -13.61 -18.02
C LYS A 328 -2.80 -12.32 -18.01
N TYR A 329 -4.14 -12.40 -17.98
CA TYR A 329 -4.98 -11.20 -17.88
C TYR A 329 -4.77 -10.46 -16.55
N THR A 330 -4.69 -11.20 -15.44
CA THR A 330 -4.43 -10.64 -14.12
C THR A 330 -3.06 -9.95 -14.08
N LEU A 331 -2.01 -10.59 -14.57
CA LEU A 331 -0.67 -10.00 -14.65
C LEU A 331 -0.60 -8.80 -15.59
N MET A 332 -1.35 -8.79 -16.69
CA MET A 332 -1.46 -7.60 -17.54
C MET A 332 -2.12 -6.43 -16.79
N GLY A 333 -3.13 -6.71 -15.96
CA GLY A 333 -3.77 -5.70 -15.11
C GLY A 333 -2.82 -5.14 -14.05
N ILE A 334 -2.12 -6.03 -13.35
CA ILE A 334 -1.08 -5.70 -12.37
C ILE A 334 0.04 -4.88 -13.02
N PHE A 335 0.54 -5.30 -14.18
CA PHE A 335 1.60 -4.59 -14.90
C PHE A 335 1.17 -3.19 -15.34
N LEU A 336 -0.05 -3.06 -15.90
CA LEU A 336 -0.58 -1.75 -16.28
C LEU A 336 -0.73 -0.83 -15.08
N THR A 337 -1.31 -1.35 -13.99
CA THR A 337 -1.47 -0.62 -12.73
C THR A 337 -0.11 -0.20 -12.17
N TRP A 338 0.89 -1.07 -12.27
CA TRP A 338 2.24 -0.73 -11.87
C TRP A 338 2.86 0.38 -12.72
N CYS A 339 2.74 0.31 -14.05
CA CYS A 339 3.20 1.38 -14.94
C CYS A 339 2.54 2.72 -14.60
N SER A 340 1.23 2.69 -14.32
CA SER A 340 0.49 3.85 -13.84
C SER A 340 1.09 4.41 -12.55
N ILE A 341 1.36 3.58 -11.54
CA ILE A 341 2.05 4.00 -10.30
C ILE A 341 3.40 4.63 -10.62
N VAL A 342 4.25 4.00 -11.43
CA VAL A 342 5.57 4.56 -11.80
C VAL A 342 5.44 5.96 -12.39
N ILE A 343 4.50 6.15 -13.32
CA ILE A 343 4.31 7.43 -14.01
C ILE A 343 3.76 8.49 -13.05
N THR A 344 2.70 8.17 -12.30
CA THR A 344 2.00 9.16 -11.46
C THR A 344 2.67 9.41 -10.11
N VAL A 345 3.48 8.48 -9.62
CA VAL A 345 4.21 8.61 -8.35
C VAL A 345 5.62 9.07 -8.63
N ALA A 346 6.49 8.23 -9.20
CA ALA A 346 7.88 8.62 -9.43
C ALA A 346 7.99 9.74 -10.47
N GLY A 347 7.31 9.61 -11.61
CA GLY A 347 7.39 10.61 -12.69
C GLY A 347 6.89 11.99 -12.25
N MET A 348 5.68 12.04 -11.69
CA MET A 348 5.10 13.31 -11.24
C MET A 348 5.72 13.83 -9.94
N GLY A 349 6.06 12.95 -8.98
CA GLY A 349 6.70 13.35 -7.73
C GLY A 349 8.05 14.00 -7.98
N PHE A 350 8.90 13.41 -8.81
CA PHE A 350 10.17 14.04 -9.19
C PHE A 350 9.95 15.36 -9.95
N LEU A 351 8.93 15.44 -10.80
CA LEU A 351 8.59 16.70 -11.46
C LEU A 351 8.22 17.79 -10.45
N GLU A 352 7.44 17.45 -9.42
CA GLU A 352 7.04 18.37 -8.34
C GLU A 352 8.27 18.89 -7.59
N GLU A 353 9.14 17.98 -7.17
CA GLU A 353 10.36 18.31 -6.43
C GLU A 353 11.31 19.20 -7.25
N TYR A 354 11.46 18.94 -8.55
CA TYR A 354 12.29 19.75 -9.44
C TYR A 354 11.65 21.07 -9.85
N ARG A 355 10.32 21.13 -9.95
CA ARG A 355 9.57 22.34 -10.30
C ARG A 355 8.96 22.96 -9.06
N ALA A 356 9.77 23.12 -8.03
CA ALA A 356 9.41 23.86 -6.82
C ALA A 356 8.96 25.30 -7.15
N ASP A 357 9.46 25.90 -8.23
CA ASP A 357 9.00 27.19 -8.76
C ASP A 357 7.53 27.21 -9.19
N LEU A 358 6.94 26.04 -9.46
CA LEU A 358 5.53 25.89 -9.80
C LEU A 358 4.72 25.28 -8.67
N TYR A 359 5.20 24.20 -8.05
CA TYR A 359 4.41 23.34 -7.17
C TYR A 359 4.71 23.50 -5.68
N ASN A 360 5.76 24.24 -5.29
CA ASN A 360 6.13 24.36 -3.89
C ASN A 360 5.04 25.04 -3.06
N SER A 361 4.26 24.23 -2.34
CA SER A 361 3.17 24.67 -1.47
C SER A 361 3.61 25.55 -0.29
N ALA A 362 4.91 25.70 -0.02
CA ALA A 362 5.42 26.63 1.00
C ALA A 362 5.65 28.06 0.45
N ASN A 363 5.61 28.23 -0.87
CA ASN A 363 5.84 29.52 -1.53
C ASN A 363 4.60 29.93 -2.34
N PRO A 364 4.37 31.23 -2.58
CA PRO A 364 3.29 31.72 -3.43
C PRO A 364 3.64 31.52 -4.91
N VAL A 365 3.60 30.27 -5.36
CA VAL A 365 3.91 29.84 -6.73
C VAL A 365 2.65 29.43 -7.49
N PRO A 366 2.65 29.49 -8.84
CA PRO A 366 1.43 29.39 -9.64
C PRO A 366 0.56 28.14 -9.41
N LEU A 367 1.18 27.01 -9.05
CA LEU A 367 0.50 25.75 -8.81
C LEU A 367 0.55 25.31 -7.33
N GLY A 368 1.12 26.12 -6.44
CA GLY A 368 1.33 25.79 -5.03
C GLY A 368 0.02 25.58 -4.26
N GLU A 369 -1.04 26.30 -4.62
CA GLU A 369 -2.39 26.15 -4.06
C GLU A 369 -3.04 24.80 -4.42
N TYR A 370 -2.60 24.16 -5.51
CA TYR A 370 -3.10 22.86 -5.97
C TYR A 370 -2.29 21.68 -5.43
N GLY A 371 -1.26 21.92 -4.61
CA GLY A 371 -0.42 20.87 -4.02
C GLY A 371 -1.21 19.84 -3.19
N PHE A 372 -2.36 20.22 -2.64
CA PHE A 372 -3.25 19.26 -1.96
C PHE A 372 -3.90 18.27 -2.93
N ALA A 373 -4.44 18.75 -4.05
CA ALA A 373 -5.05 17.88 -5.05
C ALA A 373 -4.00 16.99 -5.72
N PHE A 374 -2.77 17.52 -5.86
CA PHE A 374 -1.61 16.71 -6.22
C PHE A 374 -1.36 15.59 -5.20
N ARG A 375 -1.29 15.91 -3.90
CA ARG A 375 -1.10 14.92 -2.82
C ARG A 375 -2.19 13.84 -2.87
N MET A 376 -3.45 14.21 -3.09
CA MET A 376 -4.55 13.24 -3.20
C MET A 376 -4.37 12.30 -4.40
N LEU A 377 -4.05 12.82 -5.58
CA LEU A 377 -3.88 12.00 -6.78
C LEU A 377 -2.60 11.15 -6.72
N HIS A 378 -1.52 11.72 -6.22
CA HIS A 378 -0.23 11.07 -6.07
C HIS A 378 -0.26 9.98 -4.97
N LEU A 379 -0.84 10.28 -3.82
CA LEU A 379 -0.82 9.40 -2.65
C LEU A 379 -2.08 8.52 -2.58
N ASP A 380 -3.27 9.11 -2.52
CA ASP A 380 -4.51 8.35 -2.26
C ASP A 380 -4.92 7.50 -3.48
N VAL A 381 -4.82 8.04 -4.69
CA VAL A 381 -5.15 7.28 -5.90
C VAL A 381 -4.00 6.32 -6.25
N SER A 382 -2.79 6.85 -6.41
CA SER A 382 -1.72 6.03 -6.98
C SER A 382 -0.99 5.16 -5.97
N LEU A 383 -0.79 5.58 -4.72
CA LEU A 383 -0.10 4.77 -3.71
C LEU A 383 -1.04 3.95 -2.81
N ILE A 384 -2.34 4.23 -2.77
CA ILE A 384 -3.31 3.48 -1.95
C ILE A 384 -4.32 2.72 -2.82
N LEU A 385 -5.10 3.42 -3.65
CA LEU A 385 -6.16 2.79 -4.44
C LEU A 385 -5.61 1.80 -5.47
N PHE A 386 -4.53 2.12 -6.17
CA PHE A 386 -3.95 1.21 -7.17
C PHE A 386 -3.43 -0.10 -6.55
N PRO A 387 -2.66 -0.10 -5.46
CA PRO A 387 -2.37 -1.33 -4.72
C PRO A 387 -3.63 -2.08 -4.25
N ALA A 388 -4.67 -1.38 -3.80
CA ALA A 388 -5.95 -2.01 -3.45
C ALA A 388 -6.60 -2.73 -4.63
N ILE A 389 -6.61 -2.09 -5.80
CA ILE A 389 -7.10 -2.69 -7.05
C ILE A 389 -6.26 -3.93 -7.40
N MET A 390 -4.94 -3.89 -7.25
CA MET A 390 -4.08 -5.05 -7.49
C MET A 390 -4.42 -6.23 -6.57
N VAL A 391 -4.69 -5.97 -5.28
CA VAL A 391 -5.14 -7.00 -4.32
C VAL A 391 -6.48 -7.61 -4.78
N VAL A 392 -7.43 -6.80 -5.24
CA VAL A 392 -8.70 -7.31 -5.78
C VAL A 392 -8.49 -8.09 -7.08
N MET A 393 -7.61 -7.64 -7.97
CA MET A 393 -7.24 -8.38 -9.18
C MET A 393 -6.68 -9.76 -8.84
N LEU A 394 -5.87 -9.87 -7.79
CA LEU A 394 -5.32 -11.14 -7.29
C LEU A 394 -6.43 -12.02 -6.69
N PHE A 395 -7.32 -11.48 -5.86
CA PHE A 395 -8.46 -12.26 -5.35
C PHE A 395 -9.42 -12.72 -6.46
N ALA A 396 -9.69 -11.86 -7.44
CA ALA A 396 -10.52 -12.16 -8.60
C ALA A 396 -10.01 -13.39 -9.36
N GLN A 397 -8.69 -13.50 -9.56
CA GLN A 397 -8.08 -14.68 -10.19
C GLN A 397 -8.45 -15.99 -9.49
N HIS A 398 -8.56 -15.98 -8.16
CA HIS A 398 -8.76 -17.18 -7.36
C HIS A 398 -10.23 -17.50 -7.07
N LEU A 399 -11.12 -16.51 -7.16
CA LEU A 399 -12.52 -16.61 -6.72
C LEU A 399 -13.54 -16.53 -7.86
N LEU A 400 -13.10 -16.18 -9.08
CA LEU A 400 -13.94 -16.12 -10.27
C LEU A 400 -13.57 -17.20 -11.30
N LYS A 401 -14.50 -17.50 -12.20
CA LYS A 401 -14.23 -18.32 -13.39
C LYS A 401 -13.40 -17.51 -14.41
N ASP A 402 -12.61 -18.18 -15.25
CA ASP A 402 -11.73 -17.53 -16.25
C ASP A 402 -12.37 -16.42 -17.09
N GLU A 403 -13.59 -16.64 -17.61
CA GLU A 403 -14.31 -15.63 -18.39
C GLU A 403 -14.70 -14.41 -17.56
N GLN A 404 -15.10 -14.65 -16.31
CA GLN A 404 -15.46 -13.60 -15.36
C GLN A 404 -14.21 -12.83 -14.93
N THR A 405 -13.10 -13.53 -14.70
CA THR A 405 -11.80 -12.93 -14.40
C THR A 405 -11.37 -12.04 -15.57
N LYS A 406 -11.46 -12.52 -16.81
CA LYS A 406 -11.12 -11.68 -17.98
C LYS A 406 -11.93 -10.37 -17.99
N LEU A 407 -13.24 -10.44 -17.73
CA LEU A 407 -14.11 -9.27 -17.75
C LEU A 407 -13.74 -8.28 -16.65
N ILE A 408 -13.61 -8.72 -15.39
CA ILE A 408 -13.26 -7.82 -14.29
C ILE A 408 -11.87 -7.20 -14.48
N GLN A 409 -10.88 -7.97 -14.96
CA GLN A 409 -9.55 -7.44 -15.25
C GLN A 409 -9.61 -6.36 -16.33
N TRP A 410 -10.50 -6.47 -17.31
CA TRP A 410 -10.72 -5.41 -18.30
C TRP A 410 -11.35 -4.17 -17.68
N VAL A 411 -12.42 -4.32 -16.91
CA VAL A 411 -13.10 -3.21 -16.23
C VAL A 411 -12.15 -2.44 -15.29
N LEU A 412 -11.40 -3.15 -14.45
CA LEU A 412 -10.47 -2.53 -13.50
C LEU A 412 -9.30 -1.83 -14.21
N ARG A 413 -8.76 -2.41 -15.29
CA ARG A 413 -7.73 -1.76 -16.12
C ARG A 413 -8.21 -0.46 -16.73
N THR A 414 -9.45 -0.44 -17.24
CA THR A 414 -10.05 0.79 -17.77
C THR A 414 -10.18 1.84 -16.67
N GLY A 415 -10.61 1.45 -15.46
CA GLY A 415 -10.65 2.34 -14.30
C GLY A 415 -9.28 2.93 -13.96
N VAL A 416 -8.25 2.09 -13.86
CA VAL A 416 -6.86 2.52 -13.60
C VAL A 416 -6.37 3.48 -14.68
N LEU A 417 -6.57 3.18 -15.96
CA LEU A 417 -6.15 4.05 -17.07
C LEU A 417 -6.81 5.42 -17.01
N LEU A 418 -8.12 5.45 -16.79
CA LEU A 418 -8.86 6.71 -16.68
C LEU A 418 -8.40 7.50 -15.45
N CYS A 419 -8.21 6.85 -14.30
CA CYS A 419 -7.65 7.52 -13.12
C CYS A 419 -6.25 8.09 -13.39
N SER A 420 -5.36 7.33 -14.04
CA SER A 420 -4.01 7.82 -14.36
C SER A 420 -4.01 8.96 -15.36
N ILE A 421 -4.75 8.84 -16.47
CA ILE A 421 -4.86 9.88 -17.49
C ILE A 421 -5.49 11.14 -16.89
N GLY A 422 -6.58 10.98 -16.13
CA GLY A 422 -7.23 12.09 -15.45
C GLY A 422 -6.30 12.77 -14.45
N SER A 423 -5.50 12.01 -13.71
CA SER A 423 -4.49 12.54 -12.78
C SER A 423 -3.44 13.37 -13.52
N LEU A 424 -2.91 12.86 -14.64
CA LEU A 424 -1.93 13.58 -15.45
C LEU A 424 -2.53 14.85 -16.07
N ILE A 425 -3.76 14.80 -16.59
CA ILE A 425 -4.45 15.99 -17.11
C ILE A 425 -4.62 17.02 -15.99
N TYR A 426 -5.05 16.57 -14.81
CA TYR A 426 -5.25 17.46 -13.67
C TYR A 426 -3.94 18.11 -13.23
N MET A 427 -2.88 17.31 -13.04
CA MET A 427 -1.62 17.78 -12.46
C MET A 427 -0.77 18.59 -13.45
N ILE A 428 -0.86 18.34 -14.76
CA ILE A 428 0.00 18.98 -15.78
C ILE A 428 -0.74 20.04 -16.59
N LEU A 429 -1.98 19.75 -17.01
CA LEU A 429 -2.66 20.55 -18.04
C LEU A 429 -3.68 21.53 -17.46
N ASN A 430 -4.51 21.06 -16.53
CA ASN A 430 -5.58 21.87 -15.95
C ASN A 430 -5.90 21.42 -14.51
N PRO A 431 -5.32 22.08 -13.51
CA PRO A 431 -5.53 21.76 -12.10
C PRO A 431 -6.80 22.39 -11.51
N GLN A 432 -7.65 23.01 -12.33
CA GLN A 432 -8.86 23.66 -11.81
C GLN A 432 -9.81 22.64 -11.18
N ALA A 433 -10.42 23.02 -10.06
CA ALA A 433 -11.49 22.25 -9.45
C ALA A 433 -12.59 22.00 -10.49
N PHE A 434 -13.07 20.75 -10.57
CA PHE A 434 -14.06 20.30 -11.57
C PHE A 434 -13.63 20.46 -13.04
N GLY A 435 -12.34 20.62 -13.31
CA GLY A 435 -11.78 20.65 -14.67
C GLY A 435 -11.80 19.28 -15.37
N PRO A 436 -11.30 19.19 -16.62
CA PRO A 436 -11.32 17.95 -17.40
C PRO A 436 -10.68 16.76 -16.68
N GLY A 437 -9.56 16.97 -15.98
CA GLY A 437 -8.89 15.92 -15.21
C GLY A 437 -9.78 15.32 -14.12
N TYR A 438 -10.53 16.16 -13.40
CA TYR A 438 -11.47 15.72 -12.37
C TYR A 438 -12.53 14.75 -12.92
N TRP A 439 -13.17 15.10 -14.05
CA TRP A 439 -14.21 14.27 -14.65
C TRP A 439 -13.68 12.95 -15.22
N VAL A 440 -12.45 12.98 -15.76
CA VAL A 440 -11.78 11.77 -16.25
C VAL A 440 -11.43 10.84 -15.08
N VAL A 441 -10.90 11.37 -13.97
CA VAL A 441 -10.67 10.56 -12.75
C VAL A 441 -11.98 10.03 -12.17
N GLY A 442 -13.02 10.86 -12.08
CA GLY A 442 -14.35 10.44 -11.62
C GLY A 442 -14.92 9.30 -12.47
N SER A 443 -14.74 9.36 -13.79
CA SER A 443 -15.10 8.25 -14.68
C SER A 443 -14.32 6.98 -14.37
N GLY A 444 -13.02 7.09 -14.08
CA GLY A 444 -12.19 5.98 -13.62
C GLY A 444 -12.71 5.33 -12.34
N PHE A 445 -13.10 6.13 -11.34
CA PHE A 445 -13.73 5.63 -10.11
C PHE A 445 -15.02 4.84 -10.38
N ILE A 446 -15.87 5.30 -11.32
CA ILE A 446 -17.08 4.55 -11.71
C ILE A 446 -16.70 3.15 -12.21
N PHE A 447 -15.68 3.03 -13.07
CA PHE A 447 -15.18 1.73 -13.53
C PHE A 447 -14.64 0.86 -12.40
N VAL A 448 -13.90 1.44 -11.45
CA VAL A 448 -13.42 0.71 -10.27
C VAL A 448 -14.60 0.16 -9.46
N VAL A 449 -15.59 1.00 -9.13
CA VAL A 449 -16.78 0.59 -8.39
C VAL A 449 -17.58 -0.47 -9.15
N MET A 450 -17.76 -0.32 -10.47
CA MET A 450 -18.40 -1.34 -11.31
C MET A 450 -17.65 -2.68 -11.25
N GLY A 451 -16.31 -2.66 -11.29
CA GLY A 451 -15.48 -3.85 -11.15
C GLY A 451 -15.65 -4.53 -9.78
N MET A 452 -15.71 -3.75 -8.71
CA MET A 452 -15.97 -4.26 -7.36
C MET A 452 -17.37 -4.88 -7.24
N CYS A 453 -18.40 -4.17 -7.70
CA CYS A 453 -19.77 -4.70 -7.73
C CYS A 453 -19.86 -6.00 -8.53
N TYR A 454 -19.20 -6.06 -9.69
CA TYR A 454 -19.14 -7.26 -10.50
C TYR A 454 -18.44 -8.42 -9.76
N PHE A 455 -17.30 -8.16 -9.11
CA PHE A 455 -16.63 -9.14 -8.25
C PHE A 455 -17.58 -9.69 -7.18
N PHE A 456 -18.32 -8.83 -6.49
CA PHE A 456 -19.25 -9.23 -5.45
C PHE A 456 -20.43 -10.03 -6.01
N VAL A 457 -20.99 -9.67 -7.16
CA VAL A 457 -22.13 -10.40 -7.71
C VAL A 457 -21.72 -11.77 -8.25
N LYS A 458 -20.51 -11.90 -8.81
CA LYS A 458 -20.09 -13.12 -9.54
C LYS A 458 -19.15 -14.03 -8.78
N SER A 459 -18.50 -13.56 -7.71
CA SER A 459 -17.61 -14.39 -6.88
C SER A 459 -18.37 -15.53 -6.23
N ASP A 460 -17.81 -16.73 -6.36
CA ASP A 460 -18.32 -17.93 -5.70
C ASP A 460 -17.85 -17.96 -4.24
N ASN A 461 -18.54 -18.71 -3.40
CA ASN A 461 -18.15 -18.94 -2.00
C ASN A 461 -17.04 -20.00 -1.87
N HIS A 462 -16.60 -20.57 -3.00
CA HIS A 462 -15.56 -21.58 -3.10
C HIS A 462 -14.43 -21.14 -4.03
N ILE A 463 -13.20 -21.52 -3.67
CA ILE A 463 -11.98 -21.24 -4.44
C ILE A 463 -12.06 -21.95 -5.80
N LYS A 464 -11.80 -21.21 -6.89
CA LYS A 464 -11.74 -21.74 -8.26
C LYS A 464 -10.34 -22.16 -8.66
N GLU A 465 -9.33 -21.42 -8.18
CA GLU A 465 -7.92 -21.74 -8.37
C GLU A 465 -7.17 -21.58 -7.04
N ARG A 466 -6.37 -22.58 -6.64
CA ARG A 466 -5.65 -22.53 -5.36
C ARG A 466 -4.60 -21.41 -5.36
N PHE A 467 -4.44 -20.76 -4.21
CA PHE A 467 -3.51 -19.64 -4.03
C PHE A 467 -2.03 -20.06 -4.08
N ASN A 468 -1.72 -21.32 -3.72
CA ASN A 468 -0.35 -21.82 -3.61
C ASN A 468 0.14 -22.67 -4.81
N GLN A 469 -0.73 -22.90 -5.81
CA GLN A 469 -0.43 -23.74 -6.98
C GLN A 469 0.10 -22.93 -8.14
#